data_AF-A0A166MGQ5-F1
#
_entry.id   AF-A0A166MGQ5-F1
#
_cell.length_a   1.000
_cell.length_b   1.000
_cell.length_c   1.000
_cell.angle_alpha   90.00
_cell.angle_beta   90.00
_cell.angle_gamma   90.00
#
_symmetry.space_group_name_H-M   'P 1'
#
loop_
_entity.id
_entity.type
_entity.pdbx_description
1 polymer ?
#
loop_
_entity_poly.entity_id
_entity_poly.type
_entity_poly.pdbx_seq_one_letter_code
_entity_poly.pdbx_strand_id
1 'polypeptide(L)' 'MKFSTVFAMLAAATVSVSAVSTADTNAARLARGLAPKAPTKRDTARRSAASGECKPLLQSCAVNSECCADLCLLGLCG' A
#
# COMPACT_ATOMS: atom_id res chain seq x y z
N MET A 1 -21.06 37.09 -9.36
CA MET A 1 -20.38 37.09 -8.04
C MET A 1 -20.63 35.83 -7.19
N LYS A 2 -21.66 35.01 -7.46
CA LYS A 2 -21.97 33.79 -6.69
C LYS A 2 -21.14 32.54 -7.02
N PHE A 3 -20.44 32.52 -8.16
CA PHE A 3 -19.60 31.38 -8.55
C PHE A 3 -18.16 31.49 -8.03
N SER A 4 -17.63 32.70 -7.80
CA SER A 4 -16.26 32.89 -7.26
C SER A 4 -16.09 32.33 -5.84
N THR A 5 -17.14 32.37 -5.02
CA THR A 5 -17.09 31.84 -3.65
C THR A 5 -16.99 30.32 -3.63
N VAL A 6 -17.59 29.65 -4.62
CA VAL A 6 -17.51 28.19 -4.76
C VAL A 6 -16.09 27.77 -5.12
N PHE A 7 -15.44 28.47 -6.06
CA PHE A 7 -14.05 28.20 -6.42
C PHE A 7 -13.07 28.46 -5.27
N ALA A 8 -13.29 29.52 -4.47
CA ALA A 8 -12.45 29.81 -3.32
C ALA A 8 -12.56 28.74 -2.21
N MET A 9 -13.77 28.25 -1.94
CA MET A 9 -13.98 27.15 -0.98
C MET A 9 -13.38 25.84 -1.47
N LEU A 10 -13.47 25.55 -2.78
CA LEU A 10 -12.90 24.33 -3.36
C LEU A 10 -11.36 24.35 -3.32
N ALA A 11 -10.72 25.51 -3.53
CA ALA A 11 -9.27 25.65 -3.45
C ALA A 11 -8.72 25.51 -2.02
N ALA A 12 -9.51 25.86 -1.00
CA ALA A 12 -9.12 25.67 0.40
C ALA A 12 -9.19 24.19 0.85
N ALA A 13 -9.98 23.36 0.18
CA ALA A 13 -10.17 21.96 0.56
C ALA A 13 -9.07 21.01 0.03
N THR A 14 -8.27 21.42 -0.97
CA THR A 14 -7.25 20.55 -1.59
C THR A 14 -5.88 20.59 -0.89
N VAL A 15 -5.68 21.49 0.08
CA VAL A 15 -4.38 21.66 0.77
C VAL A 15 -4.19 20.79 2.02
N SER A 16 -5.15 19.93 2.36
CA SER A 16 -5.07 19.09 3.56
C SER A 16 -5.22 17.60 3.27
N VAL A 17 -4.28 17.03 2.51
CA VAL A 17 -3.94 15.61 2.62
C VAL A 17 -2.61 15.49 3.35
N SER A 18 -2.61 15.92 4.62
CA SER A 18 -1.60 15.43 5.56
C SER A 18 -2.04 14.00 5.89
N ALA A 19 -1.56 13.04 5.11
CA ALA A 19 -1.54 11.65 5.56
C ALA A 19 -0.65 11.63 6.81
N VAL A 20 -1.23 11.93 7.98
CA VAL A 20 -0.60 11.72 9.28
C VAL A 20 -0.55 10.21 9.47
N SER A 21 0.37 9.60 8.73
CA SER A 21 0.88 8.29 9.05
C SER A 21 1.59 8.51 10.38
N THR A 22 0.89 8.29 11.49
CA THR A 22 1.49 7.98 12.80
C THR A 22 2.25 6.65 12.74
N ALA A 23 2.77 6.27 11.57
CA ALA A 23 3.86 5.35 11.46
C ALA A 23 5.10 6.08 11.97
N ASP A 24 5.63 5.66 13.11
CA ASP A 24 7.00 5.98 13.52
C ASP A 24 7.96 5.39 12.48
N THR A 25 8.15 6.12 11.39
CA THR A 25 9.10 5.82 10.34
C THR A 25 10.51 6.14 10.83
N ASN A 26 11.51 5.47 10.27
CA ASN A 26 12.91 5.80 10.56
C ASN A 26 13.24 7.26 10.20
N ALA A 27 12.62 7.81 9.15
CA ALA A 27 12.76 9.22 8.77
C ALA A 27 12.30 10.17 9.89
N ALA A 28 11.15 9.89 10.51
CA ALA A 28 10.63 10.69 11.62
C ALA A 28 11.50 10.60 12.89
N ARG A 29 12.21 9.48 13.12
CA ARG A 29 13.15 9.34 14.25
C ARG A 29 14.44 10.11 14.04
N LEU A 30 15.00 10.07 12.83
CA LEU A 30 16.22 10.83 12.48
C LEU A 30 16.02 12.34 12.61
N ALA A 31 14.86 12.85 12.20
CA ALA A 31 14.51 14.26 12.36
C ALA A 31 14.50 14.71 13.84
N ARG A 32 14.32 13.77 14.78
CA ARG A 32 14.34 14.00 16.23
C ARG A 32 15.68 13.63 16.88
N GLY A 33 16.71 13.26 16.10
CA GLY A 33 18.01 12.81 16.61
C GLY A 33 17.95 11.46 17.33
N LEU A 34 16.86 10.70 17.19
CA LEU A 34 16.74 9.37 17.76
C LEU A 34 17.34 8.34 16.79
N ALA A 35 17.97 7.30 17.33
CA ALA A 35 18.46 6.18 16.53
C ALA A 35 17.35 5.62 15.62
N PRO A 36 17.63 5.07 14.43
CA PRO A 36 16.62 4.37 13.63
C PRO A 36 16.15 3.09 14.35
N LYS A 37 14.93 2.62 14.05
CA LYS A 37 14.55 1.26 14.42
C LYS A 37 15.34 0.29 13.53
N ALA A 38 15.82 -0.80 14.11
CA ALA A 38 16.50 -1.85 13.34
C ALA A 38 15.59 -2.33 12.20
N PRO A 39 16.13 -2.67 11.02
CA PRO A 39 15.35 -3.30 9.98
C PRO A 39 14.87 -4.64 10.53
N THR A 40 13.60 -4.71 10.94
CA THR A 40 12.92 -6.00 11.02
C THR A 40 12.95 -6.55 9.60
N LYS A 41 13.29 -7.83 9.41
CA LYS A 41 13.08 -8.47 8.10
C LYS A 41 11.69 -8.06 7.67
N ARG A 42 11.62 -7.45 6.48
CA ARG A 42 10.34 -7.06 5.91
C ARG A 42 9.58 -8.36 5.78
N ASP A 43 8.64 -8.60 6.68
CA ASP A 43 7.44 -9.31 6.31
C ASP A 43 6.82 -8.38 5.26
N THR A 44 7.28 -8.54 4.01
CA THR A 44 6.56 -8.06 2.83
C THR A 44 5.14 -8.42 3.14
N ALA A 45 4.29 -7.39 3.34
CA ALA A 45 2.96 -7.52 3.90
C ALA A 45 2.43 -8.89 3.56
N ARG A 46 2.25 -9.73 4.58
CA ARG A 46 1.76 -11.11 4.51
C ARG A 46 0.38 -11.10 3.83
N ARG A 47 0.36 -10.84 2.52
CA ARG A 47 -0.57 -11.40 1.56
C ARG A 47 0.08 -12.71 1.18
N SER A 48 -0.07 -13.68 2.07
CA SER A 48 0.07 -15.10 1.78
C SER A 48 1.34 -15.52 1.01
N ALA A 49 2.52 -15.18 1.52
CA ALA A 49 3.67 -16.08 1.34
C ALA A 49 3.66 -17.10 2.48
N ALA A 50 2.55 -17.80 2.65
CA ALA A 50 2.46 -18.92 3.58
C ALA A 50 3.04 -20.14 2.88
N SER A 51 4.36 -20.34 2.98
CA SER A 51 5.01 -21.67 3.02
C SER A 51 4.54 -22.73 2.00
N GLY A 52 4.13 -22.34 0.80
CA GLY A 52 3.63 -23.23 -0.23
C GLY A 52 3.71 -22.53 -1.57
N GLU A 53 4.00 -23.30 -2.61
CA GLU A 53 4.34 -22.93 -3.99
C GLU A 53 3.18 -22.23 -4.75
N CYS A 54 2.56 -21.19 -4.18
CA CYS A 54 1.54 -20.41 -4.86
C CYS A 54 2.17 -19.23 -5.64
N LYS A 55 1.63 -18.98 -6.82
CA LYS A 55 2.01 -17.90 -7.74
C LYS A 55 1.28 -16.59 -7.36
N PRO A 56 1.99 -15.45 -7.37
CA PRO A 56 1.40 -14.14 -7.11
C PRO A 56 0.47 -13.65 -8.24
N LEU A 57 -0.26 -12.55 -7.98
CA LEU A 57 -1.14 -11.91 -8.97
C LEU A 57 -0.41 -11.59 -10.28
N LEU A 58 -1.15 -11.66 -11.38
CA LEU A 58 -0.70 -11.48 -12.76
C LEU A 58 0.34 -12.50 -13.25
N GLN A 59 0.66 -13.53 -12.46
CA GLN A 59 1.44 -14.67 -12.95
C GLN A 59 0.57 -15.61 -13.76
N SER A 60 1.18 -16.29 -14.73
CA SER A 60 0.51 -17.30 -15.54
C SER A 60 0.11 -18.51 -14.70
N CYS A 61 -1.14 -18.95 -14.84
CA CYS A 61 -1.70 -20.09 -14.14
C CYS A 61 -2.44 -21.02 -15.09
N ALA A 62 -2.47 -22.30 -14.74
CA ALA A 62 -3.32 -23.30 -15.41
C ALA A 62 -4.56 -23.65 -14.59
N VAL A 63 -4.44 -23.64 -13.25
CA VAL A 63 -5.51 -23.99 -12.32
C VAL A 63 -5.54 -23.01 -11.14
N ASN A 64 -6.72 -22.88 -10.51
CA ASN A 64 -6.96 -21.93 -9.41
C ASN A 64 -5.99 -22.08 -8.24
N SER A 65 -5.68 -23.31 -7.84
CA SER A 65 -4.80 -23.61 -6.71
C SER A 65 -3.33 -23.24 -6.93
N GLU A 66 -2.95 -22.89 -8.17
CA GLU A 66 -1.63 -22.32 -8.42
C GLU A 66 -1.55 -20.87 -7.94
N CYS A 67 -2.66 -20.18 -7.70
CA CYS A 67 -2.69 -18.77 -7.36
C CYS A 67 -2.85 -18.57 -5.86
N CYS A 68 -2.15 -17.58 -5.29
CA CYS A 68 -2.30 -17.27 -3.86
C CYS A 68 -3.67 -16.68 -3.48
N ALA A 69 -4.50 -16.35 -4.48
CA ALA A 69 -5.89 -15.94 -4.33
C ALA A 69 -6.89 -17.02 -4.80
N ASP A 70 -6.41 -18.25 -5.06
CA ASP A 70 -7.19 -19.40 -5.54
C ASP A 70 -8.07 -19.10 -6.77
N LEU A 71 -7.61 -18.18 -7.64
CA LEU A 71 -8.38 -17.70 -8.77
C LEU A 71 -7.49 -17.53 -10.00
N CYS A 72 -7.71 -18.39 -11.00
CA CYS A 72 -7.05 -18.34 -12.30
C CYS A 72 -8.06 -17.85 -13.34
N LEU A 73 -7.94 -16.58 -13.72
CA LEU A 73 -8.81 -15.93 -14.69
C LEU A 73 -8.03 -15.66 -15.98
N LEU A 74 -8.52 -16.19 -17.10
CA LEU A 74 -7.89 -16.01 -18.42
C LEU A 74 -6.40 -16.43 -18.45
N GLY A 75 -6.02 -17.41 -17.62
CA GLY A 75 -4.64 -17.88 -17.50
C GLY A 75 -3.74 -16.96 -16.67
N LEU A 76 -4.28 -15.99 -15.94
CA LEU A 76 -3.54 -15.18 -14.96
C LEU A 76 -4.16 -15.27 -13.57
N CYS A 77 -3.31 -15.23 -12.54
CA CYS A 77 -3.76 -15.13 -11.16
C CYS A 77 -4.41 -13.77 -10.90
N GLY A 78 -5.67 -13.78 -10.48
CA GLY A 78 -6.54 -12.59 -10.33
C GLY A 78 -7.15 -12.44 -8.94
#